data_AF-A0A8H3Z3B9-F1
#
_entry.id   AF-A0A8H3Z3B9-F1
#
_cell.length_a   1.000
_cell.length_b   1.000
_cell.length_c   1.000
_cell.angle_alpha   90.00
_cell.angle_beta   90.00
_cell.angle_gamma   90.00
#
_symmetry.space_group_name_H-M   'P 1'
#
loop_
_entity.id
_entity.type
_entity.pdbx_description
1 polymer ?
#
loop_
_entity_poly.entity_id
_entity_poly.type
_entity_poly.pdbx_seq_one_letter_code
_entity_poly.pdbx_strand_id
1 'polypeptide(L)'
;MHFFTSIFPLLFLALTGVLSHLTAKDTIAKSDHPAFDTAIAQATENTYLGYFYNNASVWIKIHDSTTHAIISETVFKGNGKAVAYLLQSPHIKAAELSVHGPVGEALTECV
;
A
#
# COMPACT_ATOMS: atom_id res chain seq x y z
N MET A 1 54.59 23.17 21.51
CA MET A 1 55.08 22.45 20.32
C MET A 1 53.90 21.71 19.71
N HIS A 2 53.66 21.95 18.42
CA HIS A 2 52.62 21.33 17.59
C HIS A 2 52.96 19.89 17.17
N PHE A 3 52.02 19.29 16.43
CA PHE A 3 52.13 18.16 15.48
C PHE A 3 51.63 16.80 15.99
N PHE A 4 50.73 16.07 15.31
CA PHE A 4 49.86 16.30 14.15
C PHE A 4 48.94 15.06 14.01
N THR A 5 47.77 15.24 13.40
CA THR A 5 47.01 14.27 12.58
C THR A 5 46.61 12.89 13.14
N SER A 6 45.30 12.67 13.25
CA SER A 6 44.67 11.70 12.35
C SER A 6 43.21 12.07 12.07
N ILE A 7 42.98 12.40 10.81
CA ILE A 7 41.67 12.60 10.20
C ILE A 7 41.26 11.21 9.70
N PHE A 8 40.20 10.63 10.23
CA PHE A 8 39.26 9.89 9.38
C PHE A 8 37.89 9.77 10.07
N PRO A 9 36.88 10.50 9.62
CA PRO A 9 35.51 10.17 9.94
C PRO A 9 35.17 8.93 9.11
N LEU A 10 35.11 7.75 9.74
CA LEU A 10 34.20 6.72 9.25
C LEU A 10 32.82 7.24 9.66
N LEU A 11 32.18 8.14 8.90
CA LEU A 11 31.43 7.78 7.70
C LEU A 11 30.91 6.33 7.74
N PHE A 12 30.35 5.93 8.89
CA PHE A 12 29.17 5.07 8.86
C PHE A 12 28.06 5.91 8.23
N LEU A 13 28.11 5.99 6.90
CA LEU A 13 26.93 6.10 6.08
C LEU A 13 26.14 4.83 6.40
N ALA A 14 25.41 4.85 7.52
CA ALA A 14 24.30 3.97 7.74
C ALA A 14 23.31 4.36 6.65
N LEU A 15 23.53 3.77 5.48
CA LEU A 15 22.56 3.55 4.45
C LEU A 15 21.49 2.68 5.11
N THR A 16 20.69 3.29 5.99
CA THR A 16 19.38 2.79 6.33
C THR A 16 18.66 2.79 5.00
N GLY A 17 18.76 1.66 4.31
CA GLY A 17 17.92 1.38 3.17
C GLY A 17 16.51 1.57 3.67
N VAL A 18 15.93 2.71 3.33
CA VAL A 18 14.50 2.89 3.36
C VAL A 18 14.02 1.83 2.37
N LEU A 19 13.69 0.65 2.90
CA LEU A 19 12.82 -0.29 2.23
C LEU A 19 11.55 0.52 2.01
N SER A 20 11.45 1.16 0.85
CA SER A 20 10.31 2.00 0.50
C SER A 20 9.09 1.09 0.54
N HIS A 21 8.34 1.18 1.64
CA HIS A 21 7.08 0.50 1.78
C HIS A 21 6.22 0.91 0.60
N LEU A 22 5.70 -0.08 -0.12
CA LEU A 22 4.81 0.19 -1.23
C LEU A 22 3.51 0.73 -0.64
N THR A 23 2.86 1.63 -1.34
CA THR A 23 1.51 2.07 -1.02
C THR A 23 0.50 1.31 -1.86
N ALA A 24 -0.79 1.35 -1.49
CA ALA A 24 -1.85 0.81 -2.35
C ALA A 24 -1.83 1.43 -3.75
N LYS A 25 -1.53 2.73 -3.86
CA LYS A 25 -1.38 3.44 -5.15
C LYS A 25 -0.23 2.88 -6.01
N ASP A 26 0.85 2.40 -5.38
CA ASP A 26 1.97 1.77 -6.08
C ASP A 26 1.64 0.39 -6.65
N THR A 27 0.51 -0.20 -6.30
CA THR A 27 0.02 -1.46 -6.88
C THR A 27 -0.83 -1.28 -8.13
N ILE A 28 -1.19 -0.02 -8.44
CA ILE A 28 -2.08 0.35 -9.53
C ILE A 28 -1.28 0.90 -10.71
N ALA A 29 -1.80 0.71 -11.93
CA ALA A 29 -1.23 1.29 -13.14
C ALA A 29 -1.20 2.82 -13.04
N LYS A 30 -0.08 3.44 -13.45
CA LYS A 30 0.08 4.91 -13.35
C LYS A 30 -1.01 5.70 -14.08
N SER A 31 -1.56 5.13 -15.17
CA SER A 31 -2.68 5.72 -15.91
C SER A 31 -3.93 5.94 -15.05
N ASP A 32 -4.10 5.11 -14.02
CA ASP A 32 -5.31 5.05 -13.21
C ASP A 32 -5.14 5.82 -11.89
N HIS A 33 -3.96 6.43 -11.65
CA HIS A 33 -3.68 7.21 -10.44
C HIS A 33 -4.65 8.38 -10.21
N PRO A 34 -5.05 9.17 -11.23
CA PRO A 34 -6.04 10.23 -11.01
C PRO A 34 -7.43 9.69 -10.63
N ALA A 35 -7.82 8.56 -11.22
CA ALA A 35 -9.08 7.89 -10.89
C ALA A 35 -9.04 7.28 -9.48
N PHE A 36 -7.89 6.76 -9.07
CA PHE A 36 -7.62 6.32 -7.70
C PHE A 36 -7.79 7.47 -6.70
N ASP A 37 -7.15 8.61 -6.96
CA ASP A 37 -7.22 9.79 -6.08
C ASP A 37 -8.66 10.32 -5.95
N THR A 38 -9.45 10.20 -7.03
CA THR A 38 -10.87 10.56 -7.02
C THR A 38 -11.71 9.59 -6.19
N ALA A 39 -11.44 8.28 -6.30
CA ALA A 39 -12.17 7.26 -5.54
C ALA A 39 -11.92 7.36 -4.03
N ILE A 40 -10.68 7.59 -3.59
CA ILE A 40 -10.37 7.77 -2.17
C ILE A 40 -11.00 9.05 -1.59
N ALA A 41 -11.15 10.10 -2.39
CA ALA A 41 -11.77 11.36 -1.97
C ALA A 41 -13.29 11.24 -1.76
N GLN A 42 -13.92 10.14 -2.20
CA GLN A 42 -15.33 9.84 -1.92
C GLN A 42 -15.54 9.29 -0.50
N ALA A 43 -14.49 8.87 0.19
CA ALA A 43 -14.59 8.48 1.60
C ALA A 43 -14.98 9.69 2.44
N THR A 44 -16.01 9.52 3.27
CA THR A 44 -16.53 10.52 4.21
C THR A 44 -16.30 10.05 5.66
N GLU A 45 -16.65 10.89 6.64
CA GLU A 45 -16.48 10.60 8.07
C GLU A 45 -17.15 9.31 8.55
N ASN A 46 -18.21 8.86 7.87
CA ASN A 46 -18.97 7.66 8.21
C ASN A 46 -18.59 6.46 7.34
N THR A 47 -17.36 6.45 6.82
CA THR A 47 -16.91 5.39 5.92
C THR A 47 -15.48 4.96 6.20
N TYR A 48 -15.13 3.74 5.78
CA TYR A 48 -13.75 3.29 5.73
C TYR A 48 -13.44 2.64 4.38
N LEU A 49 -12.15 2.62 4.04
CA LEU A 49 -11.65 2.07 2.79
C LEU A 49 -11.17 0.63 2.99
N GLY A 50 -11.67 -0.26 2.15
CA GLY A 50 -11.19 -1.62 2.03
C GLY A 50 -10.44 -1.83 0.72
N TYR A 51 -9.22 -2.36 0.81
CA TYR A 51 -8.40 -2.65 -0.37
C TYR A 51 -8.32 -4.14 -0.62
N PHE A 52 -8.68 -4.55 -1.84
CA PHE A 52 -8.64 -5.94 -2.24
C PHE A 52 -7.81 -6.11 -3.50
N TYR A 53 -7.21 -7.28 -3.64
CA TYR A 53 -6.17 -7.47 -4.65
C TYR A 53 -6.25 -8.84 -5.29
N ASN A 54 -5.89 -8.90 -6.57
CA ASN A 54 -5.48 -10.13 -7.25
C ASN A 54 -4.27 -9.83 -8.15
N ASN A 55 -3.89 -10.76 -9.03
CA ASN A 55 -2.72 -10.59 -9.89
C ASN A 55 -2.83 -9.46 -10.93
N ALA A 56 -4.04 -9.03 -11.30
CA ALA A 56 -4.27 -8.12 -12.42
C ALA A 56 -5.09 -6.87 -12.06
N SER A 57 -5.67 -6.83 -10.87
CA SER A 57 -6.67 -5.85 -10.46
C SER A 57 -6.54 -5.49 -8.99
N VAL A 58 -6.88 -4.25 -8.70
CA VAL A 58 -6.94 -3.69 -7.35
C VAL A 58 -8.32 -3.09 -7.18
N TRP A 59 -9.06 -3.53 -6.17
CA TRP A 59 -10.36 -3.00 -5.82
C TRP A 59 -10.21 -2.09 -4.62
N ILE A 60 -10.88 -0.95 -4.68
CA ILE A 60 -11.17 -0.12 -3.52
C ILE A 60 -12.65 -0.21 -3.27
N LYS A 61 -13.01 -0.60 -2.06
CA LYS A 61 -14.39 -0.61 -1.58
C LYS A 61 -14.52 0.44 -0.50
N ILE A 62 -15.56 1.25 -0.59
CA ILE A 62 -15.94 2.16 0.47
C ILE A 62 -17.05 1.48 1.25
N HIS A 63 -16.84 1.33 2.55
CA HIS A 63 -17.79 0.71 3.45
C HIS A 63 -18.41 1.77 4.34
N ASP A 64 -19.71 1.64 4.62
CA ASP A 64 -20.36 2.39 5.69
C ASP A 64 -19.83 1.91 7.05
N SER A 65 -19.40 2.83 7.91
CA SER A 65 -18.73 2.51 9.17
C SER A 65 -19.67 1.92 10.23
N THR A 66 -20.99 2.09 10.09
CA THR A 66 -21.99 1.61 11.04
C THR A 66 -22.51 0.22 10.67
N THR A 67 -22.78 0.01 9.38
CA THR A 67 -23.41 -1.20 8.84
C THR A 67 -22.42 -2.16 8.19
N HIS A 68 -21.19 -1.71 7.95
CA HIS A 68 -20.14 -2.42 7.20
C HIS A 68 -20.51 -2.76 5.75
N ALA A 69 -21.65 -2.25 5.26
CA ALA A 69 -22.11 -2.47 3.90
C ALA A 69 -21.21 -1.75 2.90
N ILE A 70 -20.95 -2.38 1.75
CA ILE A 70 -20.24 -1.75 0.64
C ILE A 70 -21.18 -0.73 0.00
N ILE A 71 -20.79 0.54 0.02
CA ILE A 71 -21.56 1.63 -0.58
C ILE A 71 -21.00 2.07 -1.94
N SER A 72 -19.72 1.78 -2.21
CA SER A 72 -19.08 2.03 -3.50
C SER A 72 -17.95 1.02 -3.73
N GLU A 73 -17.73 0.62 -4.98
CA GLU A 73 -16.62 -0.23 -5.39
C GLU A 73 -16.02 0.33 -6.68
N THR A 74 -14.69 0.47 -6.73
CA THR A 74 -13.97 0.84 -7.94
C THR A 74 -12.82 -0.14 -8.19
N VAL A 75 -12.69 -0.58 -9.44
CA VAL A 75 -11.68 -1.54 -9.87
C VAL A 75 -10.64 -0.85 -10.74
N PHE A 76 -9.37 -1.00 -10.40
CA PHE A 76 -8.24 -0.45 -11.13
C PHE A 76 -7.38 -1.55 -11.73
N LYS A 77 -6.66 -1.21 -12.81
CA LYS A 77 -5.67 -2.12 -13.37
C LYS A 77 -4.47 -2.23 -12.43
N GLY A 78 -4.16 -3.44 -12.00
CA GLY A 78 -2.95 -3.74 -11.25
C GLY A 78 -1.70 -3.62 -12.12
N ASN A 79 -0.57 -3.28 -11.50
CA ASN A 79 0.74 -3.19 -12.17
C ASN A 79 1.68 -4.36 -11.84
N GLY A 80 1.16 -5.40 -11.18
CA GLY A 80 1.92 -6.59 -10.77
C GLY A 80 2.63 -6.47 -9.42
N LYS A 81 2.57 -5.31 -8.74
CA LYS A 81 3.20 -5.12 -7.41
C LYS A 81 2.29 -5.43 -6.22
N ALA A 82 1.04 -5.85 -6.45
CA ALA A 82 0.08 -6.16 -5.39
C ALA A 82 0.59 -7.21 -4.41
N VAL A 83 1.21 -8.29 -4.90
CA VAL A 83 1.81 -9.34 -4.05
C VAL A 83 2.90 -8.77 -3.15
N ALA A 84 3.82 -7.98 -3.71
CA ALA A 84 4.92 -7.38 -2.96
C ALA A 84 4.45 -6.33 -1.95
N TYR A 85 3.32 -5.66 -2.21
CA TYR A 85 2.66 -4.79 -1.25
C TYR A 85 2.06 -5.58 -0.10
N LEU A 86 1.29 -6.64 -0.39
CA LEU A 86 0.59 -7.43 0.63
C LEU A 86 1.53 -8.20 1.55
N LEU A 87 2.67 -8.65 1.03
CA LEU A 87 3.73 -9.28 1.82
C LEU A 87 4.40 -8.33 2.83
N GLN A 88 4.11 -7.03 2.78
CA GLN A 88 4.55 -6.07 3.81
C GLN A 88 3.67 -6.14 5.06
N SER A 89 2.47 -6.72 4.97
CA SER A 89 1.60 -6.93 6.12
C SER A 89 1.89 -8.30 6.76
N PRO A 90 2.22 -8.34 8.07
CA PRO A 90 2.61 -9.57 8.75
C PRO A 90 1.48 -10.63 8.83
N HIS A 91 0.25 -10.22 8.54
CA HIS A 91 -0.94 -11.07 8.61
C HIS A 91 -1.33 -11.71 7.27
N ILE A 92 -0.70 -11.32 6.15
CA ILE A 92 -1.05 -11.85 4.83
C ILE A 92 0.03 -12.80 4.34
N LYS A 93 -0.38 -14.03 4.01
CA LYS A 93 0.52 -15.02 3.39
C LYS A 93 0.37 -14.99 1.88
N ALA A 94 1.48 -15.10 1.15
CA ALA A 94 1.44 -15.19 -0.32
C ALA A 94 0.52 -16.30 -0.85
N ALA A 95 0.34 -17.39 -0.10
CA ALA A 95 -0.56 -18.50 -0.47
C ALA A 95 -2.05 -18.16 -0.37
N GLU A 96 -2.40 -17.11 0.39
CA GLU A 96 -3.77 -16.60 0.49
C GLU A 96 -4.09 -15.67 -0.68
N LEU A 97 -3.08 -15.33 -1.50
CA LEU A 97 -3.26 -14.51 -2.70
C LEU A 97 -3.90 -15.34 -3.81
N SER A 98 -5.22 -15.23 -3.93
CA SER A 98 -6.01 -16.08 -4.82
C SER A 98 -5.88 -15.68 -6.28
N VAL A 99 -5.82 -16.70 -7.14
CA VAL A 99 -5.93 -16.56 -8.61
C VAL A 99 -7.38 -16.28 -9.03
N HIS A 100 -8.36 -16.57 -8.15
CA HIS A 100 -9.79 -16.64 -8.48
C HIS A 100 -10.65 -15.51 -7.91
N GLY A 101 -10.06 -14.51 -7.27
CA GLY A 101 -10.81 -13.38 -6.72
C GLY A 101 -9.98 -12.46 -5.83
N PRO A 102 -10.58 -11.32 -5.42
CA PRO A 102 -9.95 -10.41 -4.48
C PRO A 102 -9.61 -11.11 -3.16
N VAL A 103 -8.40 -10.88 -2.68
CA VAL A 103 -7.91 -11.34 -1.37
C VAL A 103 -8.21 -10.28 -0.34
N GLY A 104 -8.70 -10.70 0.84
CA GLY A 104 -9.02 -9.83 1.98
C GLY A 104 -7.80 -9.08 2.56
N GLU A 105 -8.10 -7.99 3.27
CA GLU A 105 -7.28 -6.79 3.47
C GLU A 105 -5.94 -6.89 4.23
N ALA A 106 -5.02 -6.02 3.82
CA ALA A 106 -4.08 -5.37 4.73
C ALA A 106 -4.77 -4.12 5.27
N LEU A 107 -5.21 -4.16 6.53
CA LEU A 107 -5.86 -3.03 7.21
C LEU A 107 -4.91 -1.83 7.20
N THR A 108 -5.24 -0.80 6.42
CA THR A 108 -4.73 0.54 6.65
C THR A 108 -5.87 1.30 7.31
N GLU A 109 -5.88 1.32 8.64
CA GLU A 109 -6.75 2.24 9.38
C GLU A 109 -6.34 3.64 8.95
N CYS A 110 -7.18 4.28 8.12
CA CYS A 110 -7.11 5.72 7.92
C CYS A 110 -8.09 6.37 8.88
N VAL A 111 -7.67 6.49 10.15
CA VAL A 111 -7.93 7.68 10.98
C VAL A 111 -6.70 7.94 11.84
#